data_AF-A0AAJ4VU67-F1
#
_entry.id   AF-A0AAJ4VU67-F1
#
_cell.length_a   1.000
_cell.length_b   1.000
_cell.length_c   1.000
_cell.angle_alpha   90.00
_cell.angle_beta   90.00
_cell.angle_gamma   90.00
#
_symmetry.space_group_name_H-M   'P 1'
#
loop_
_entity.id
_entity.type
_entity.pdbx_description
1 polymer ?
#
loop_
_entity_poly.entity_id
_entity_poly.type
_entity_poly.pdbx_seq_one_letter_code
_entity_poly.pdbx_strand_id
1 'polypeptide(L)'
;MELHMHSHHFARRMPDWRAAVIGGCVAGAVFLVLELLAMWAIGQSPWGPPRMIAAIVLGRDALIQPATFDASIMLAALIVHFVLAIIFAAVLAVIMAPFSLDSSVGMASLAGGLFGVAVYLVNLYGMTAFFPWFAEARGWVSFICHIVFGLVAADMYLRLERKEAEAGGTGAATG
;
A
#
# COMPACT_ATOMS: atom_id res chain seq x y z
N MET A 1 46.71 -11.56 -9.32
CA MET A 1 45.76 -10.68 -8.60
C MET A 1 44.61 -10.44 -9.56
N GLU A 2 43.71 -11.42 -9.66
CA GLU A 2 42.54 -11.33 -10.53
C GLU A 2 41.47 -10.57 -9.77
N LEU A 3 41.30 -9.30 -10.15
CA LEU A 3 40.16 -8.50 -9.72
C LEU A 3 38.92 -9.06 -10.42
N HIS A 4 38.23 -9.98 -9.75
CA HIS A 4 36.85 -10.30 -10.06
C HIS A 4 36.01 -9.04 -9.85
N MET A 5 35.88 -8.21 -10.88
CA MET A 5 34.81 -7.24 -10.96
C MET A 5 33.51 -8.04 -11.03
N HIS A 6 32.87 -8.24 -9.89
CA HIS A 6 31.42 -8.42 -9.84
C HIS A 6 30.80 -7.17 -10.43
N SER A 7 30.65 -7.18 -11.75
CA SER A 7 29.71 -6.29 -12.42
C SER A 7 28.39 -6.46 -11.68
N HIS A 8 27.94 -5.40 -11.03
CA HIS A 8 26.61 -5.33 -10.47
C HIS A 8 25.66 -5.52 -11.64
N HIS A 9 25.27 -6.78 -11.86
CA HIS A 9 24.26 -7.14 -12.83
C HIS A 9 23.01 -6.38 -12.39
N PHE A 10 22.76 -5.27 -13.06
CA PHE A 10 21.44 -4.67 -13.26
C PHE A 10 20.62 -5.69 -14.07
N ALA A 11 20.41 -6.88 -13.49
CA ALA A 11 19.43 -7.80 -13.98
C ALA A 11 18.10 -7.14 -13.66
N ARG A 12 17.40 -6.67 -14.69
CA ARG A 12 16.01 -6.23 -14.57
C ARG A 12 15.20 -7.39 -13.98
N ARG A 13 15.11 -7.46 -12.65
CA ARG A 13 14.25 -8.41 -11.97
C ARG A 13 12.82 -8.03 -12.31
N MET A 14 12.05 -9.01 -12.76
CA MET A 14 10.62 -8.83 -12.92
C MET A 14 10.00 -8.80 -11.52
N PRO A 15 8.99 -7.94 -11.28
CA PRO A 15 8.29 -7.91 -10.00
C PRO A 15 7.60 -9.25 -9.72
N ASP A 16 7.65 -9.69 -8.45
CA ASP A 16 6.80 -10.78 -8.00
C ASP A 16 5.37 -10.25 -7.76
N TRP A 17 4.48 -10.57 -8.70
CA TRP A 17 3.08 -10.16 -8.63
C TRP A 17 2.31 -10.80 -7.48
N ARG A 18 2.69 -12.01 -7.05
CA ARG A 18 2.03 -12.66 -5.90
C ARG A 18 2.40 -11.94 -4.62
N ALA A 19 3.68 -11.60 -4.46
CA ALA A 19 4.15 -10.77 -3.35
C ALA A 19 3.47 -9.41 -3.33
N ALA A 20 3.31 -8.76 -4.49
CA ALA A 20 2.62 -7.48 -4.60
C ALA A 20 1.14 -7.55 -4.19
N VAL A 21 0.40 -8.57 -4.64
CA VAL A 21 -1.02 -8.76 -4.30
C VAL A 21 -1.18 -9.05 -2.80
N ILE A 22 -0.40 -9.97 -2.25
CA ILE A 22 -0.47 -10.31 -0.81
C ILE A 22 -0.05 -9.10 0.03
N GLY A 23 1.04 -8.43 -0.35
CA GLY A 23 1.52 -7.22 0.31
C GLY A 23 0.49 -6.10 0.30
N GLY A 24 -0.18 -5.86 -0.84
CA GLY A 24 -1.27 -4.90 -0.96
C GLY A 24 -2.46 -5.22 -0.07
N CYS A 25 -2.88 -6.48 0.01
CA CYS A 25 -3.95 -6.90 0.91
C CYS A 25 -3.58 -6.67 2.39
N VAL A 26 -2.38 -7.08 2.81
CA VAL A 26 -1.94 -6.93 4.20
C VAL A 26 -1.77 -5.45 4.56
N ALA A 27 -1.08 -4.68 3.72
CA ALA A 27 -0.88 -3.25 3.93
C ALA A 27 -2.21 -2.48 3.94
N GLY A 28 -3.13 -2.81 3.01
CA GLY A 28 -4.46 -2.23 2.96
C GLY A 28 -5.28 -2.53 4.22
N ALA A 29 -5.22 -3.75 4.75
CA ALA A 29 -5.89 -4.10 6.00
C ALA A 29 -5.31 -3.36 7.20
N VAL A 30 -3.98 -3.27 7.30
CA VAL A 30 -3.29 -2.51 8.36
C VAL A 30 -3.68 -1.03 8.30
N PHE A 31 -3.65 -0.43 7.11
CA PHE A 31 -4.08 0.95 6.91
C PHE A 31 -5.51 1.17 7.41
N LEU A 32 -6.43 0.30 6.98
CA LEU A 32 -7.85 0.44 7.32
C LEU A 32 -8.04 0.38 8.83
N VAL A 33 -7.45 -0.61 9.51
CA VAL A 33 -7.57 -0.75 10.96
C VAL A 33 -6.99 0.47 11.68
N LEU A 34 -5.80 0.94 11.26
CA LEU A 34 -5.16 2.10 11.88
C LEU A 34 -5.98 3.38 11.70
N GLU A 35 -6.49 3.64 10.50
CA GLU A 35 -7.29 4.84 10.22
C GLU A 35 -8.57 4.84 11.04
N LEU A 36 -9.31 3.72 11.08
CA LEU A 36 -10.55 3.61 11.84
C LEU A 36 -10.32 3.80 13.34
N LEU A 37 -9.30 3.13 13.90
CA LEU A 37 -8.96 3.25 15.33
C LEU A 37 -8.47 4.66 15.66
N ALA A 38 -7.67 5.28 14.79
CA ALA A 38 -7.17 6.63 14.99
C ALA A 38 -8.31 7.65 14.98
N MET A 39 -9.24 7.57 14.01
CA MET A 39 -10.43 8.45 13.97
C MET A 39 -11.24 8.32 15.26
N TRP A 40 -11.50 7.09 15.70
CA TRP A 40 -12.23 6.83 16.93
C TRP A 40 -11.48 7.40 18.16
N ALA A 41 -10.17 7.22 18.25
CA ALA A 41 -9.34 7.71 19.36
C ALA A 41 -9.32 9.25 19.48
N ILE A 42 -9.47 9.97 18.36
CA ILE A 42 -9.56 11.45 18.35
C ILE A 42 -11.01 11.97 18.41
N GLY A 43 -11.98 11.10 18.74
CA GLY A 43 -13.39 11.47 18.89
C GLY A 43 -14.12 11.76 17.59
N GLN A 44 -13.54 11.38 16.44
CA GLN A 44 -14.18 11.48 15.13
C GLN A 44 -14.91 10.18 14.79
N SER A 45 -15.85 10.25 13.83
CA SER A 45 -16.55 9.04 13.39
C SER A 45 -15.62 8.13 12.59
N PRO A 46 -15.46 6.84 12.98
CA PRO A 46 -14.67 5.89 12.19
C PRO A 46 -15.34 5.60 10.84
N TRP A 47 -16.62 5.94 10.67
CA TRP A 47 -17.35 5.69 9.42
C TRP A 47 -17.11 6.76 8.35
N GLY A 48 -16.43 7.86 8.68
CA GLY A 48 -16.08 8.91 7.73
C GLY A 48 -15.21 8.40 6.57
N PRO A 49 -14.01 7.86 6.83
CA PRO A 49 -13.11 7.41 5.76
C PRO A 49 -13.73 6.35 4.81
N PRO A 50 -14.41 5.29 5.29
CA PRO A 50 -15.09 4.35 4.41
C PRO A 50 -16.13 5.02 3.49
N ARG A 51 -16.90 6.00 3.99
CA ARG A 51 -17.89 6.74 3.18
C ARG A 51 -17.24 7.54 2.07
N MET A 52 -16.11 8.19 2.37
CA MET A 52 -15.32 8.93 1.38
C MET A 52 -14.79 8.02 0.28
N ILE A 53 -14.35 6.81 0.63
CA ILE A 53 -13.88 5.81 -0.33
C ILE A 53 -15.05 5.27 -1.17
N ALA A 54 -16.17 4.91 -0.54
CA ALA A 54 -17.36 4.41 -1.25
C ALA A 54 -17.93 5.44 -2.25
N ALA A 55 -17.84 6.73 -1.92
CA ALA A 55 -18.30 7.82 -2.78
C ALA A 55 -17.57 7.89 -4.13
N ILE A 56 -16.40 7.25 -4.29
CA ILE A 56 -15.71 7.12 -5.59
C ILE A 56 -16.61 6.42 -6.61
N VAL A 57 -17.36 5.40 -6.19
CA VAL A 57 -18.21 4.59 -7.09
C VAL A 57 -19.70 4.87 -6.90
N LEU A 58 -20.13 5.18 -5.67
CA LEU A 58 -21.54 5.46 -5.37
C LEU A 58 -21.92 6.94 -5.55
N GLY A 59 -20.94 7.83 -5.75
CA GLY A 59 -21.15 9.27 -5.83
C GLY A 59 -21.30 9.95 -4.46
N ARG A 60 -21.52 11.27 -4.50
CA ARG A 60 -21.55 12.13 -3.29
C ARG A 60 -22.69 11.81 -2.32
N ASP A 61 -23.76 11.16 -2.78
CA ASP A 61 -24.91 10.84 -1.92
C ASP A 61 -24.52 9.90 -0.76
N ALA A 62 -23.44 9.11 -0.92
CA ALA A 62 -22.87 8.29 0.15
C ALA A 62 -22.35 9.10 1.36
N LEU A 63 -22.14 10.42 1.19
CA LEU A 63 -21.63 11.35 2.21
C LEU A 63 -22.75 12.10 2.96
N ILE A 64 -23.98 12.14 2.42
CA ILE A 64 -25.07 12.98 2.95
C ILE A 64 -25.70 12.36 4.20
N GLN A 65 -25.75 11.03 4.25
CA GLN A 65 -26.32 10.32 5.39
C GLN A 65 -25.44 10.46 6.65
N PRO A 66 -26.03 10.43 7.85
CA PRO A 66 -25.26 10.38 9.09
C PRO A 66 -24.18 9.31 8.98
N ALA A 67 -23.00 9.58 9.54
CA ALA A 67 -21.86 8.66 9.52
C ALA A 67 -22.10 7.47 10.47
N THR A 68 -23.14 6.68 10.22
CA THR A 68 -23.47 5.40 10.86
C THR A 68 -23.07 4.25 9.95
N PHE A 69 -23.12 3.03 10.46
CA PHE A 69 -22.84 1.84 9.66
C PHE A 69 -23.91 1.59 8.59
N ASP A 70 -23.47 1.33 7.37
CA ASP A 70 -24.30 0.86 6.25
C ASP A 70 -23.51 -0.23 5.50
N ALA A 71 -24.14 -1.40 5.32
CA ALA A 71 -23.46 -2.57 4.75
C ALA A 71 -23.08 -2.40 3.27
N SER A 72 -23.92 -1.71 2.48
CA SER A 72 -23.67 -1.48 1.06
C SER A 72 -22.50 -0.53 0.85
N ILE A 73 -22.43 0.51 1.69
CA ILE A 73 -21.36 1.51 1.68
C ILE A 73 -20.06 0.88 2.18
N MET A 74 -20.12 0.05 3.22
CA MET A 74 -18.94 -0.65 3.71
C MET A 74 -18.39 -1.61 2.65
N LEU A 75 -19.25 -2.37 1.96
CA LEU A 75 -18.82 -3.26 0.89
C LEU A 75 -18.16 -2.49 -0.26
N ALA A 76 -18.79 -1.40 -0.73
CA ALA A 76 -18.23 -0.55 -1.77
C ALA A 76 -16.87 0.05 -1.35
N ALA A 77 -16.77 0.55 -0.12
CA ALA A 77 -15.54 1.09 0.43
C ALA A 77 -14.42 0.05 0.44
N LEU A 78 -14.69 -1.16 0.95
CA LEU A 78 -13.72 -2.24 1.03
C LEU A 78 -13.21 -2.67 -0.35
N ILE A 79 -14.11 -2.81 -1.33
CA ILE A 79 -13.73 -3.16 -2.70
C ILE A 79 -12.77 -2.11 -3.28
N VAL A 80 -13.16 -0.84 -3.23
CA VAL A 80 -12.33 0.26 -3.77
C VAL A 80 -11.00 0.36 -3.02
N HIS A 81 -11.02 0.25 -1.69
CA HIS A 81 -9.84 0.32 -0.84
C HIS A 81 -8.82 -0.78 -1.17
N PHE A 82 -9.26 -2.05 -1.24
CA PHE A 82 -8.36 -3.16 -1.52
C PHE A 82 -7.86 -3.16 -2.98
N VAL A 83 -8.68 -2.74 -3.94
CA VAL A 83 -8.23 -2.57 -5.33
C VAL A 83 -7.12 -1.52 -5.41
N LEU A 84 -7.31 -0.35 -4.78
CA LEU A 84 -6.28 0.69 -4.74
C LEU A 84 -5.03 0.22 -3.98
N ALA A 85 -5.19 -0.46 -2.85
CA ALA A 85 -4.07 -0.99 -2.07
C ALA A 85 -3.21 -1.99 -2.88
N ILE A 86 -3.84 -2.89 -3.63
CA ILE A 86 -3.16 -3.84 -4.52
C ILE A 86 -2.47 -3.10 -5.67
N ILE A 87 -3.13 -2.13 -6.30
CA ILE A 87 -2.54 -1.33 -7.38
C ILE A 87 -1.29 -0.58 -6.87
N PHE A 88 -1.37 0.08 -5.71
CA PHE A 88 -0.23 0.80 -5.16
C PHE A 88 0.91 -0.13 -4.73
N ALA A 89 0.60 -1.29 -4.13
CA ALA A 89 1.63 -2.28 -3.83
C ALA A 89 2.29 -2.86 -5.08
N ALA A 90 1.53 -3.07 -6.16
CA ALA A 90 2.06 -3.47 -7.46
C ALA A 90 2.98 -2.40 -8.08
N VAL A 91 2.59 -1.13 -8.00
CA VAL A 91 3.46 -0.01 -8.42
C VAL A 91 4.74 0.02 -7.60
N LEU A 92 4.64 -0.16 -6.28
CA LEU A 92 5.82 -0.24 -5.42
C LEU A 92 6.74 -1.40 -5.81
N ALA A 93 6.19 -2.59 -6.08
CA ALA A 93 6.96 -3.75 -6.54
C ALA A 93 7.68 -3.47 -7.88
N VAL A 94 6.99 -2.82 -8.83
CA VAL A 94 7.56 -2.37 -10.11
C VAL A 94 8.71 -1.39 -9.92
N ILE A 95 8.68 -0.58 -8.85
CA ILE A 95 9.78 0.33 -8.49
C ILE A 95 10.90 -0.45 -7.79
N MET A 96 10.58 -1.31 -6.82
CA MET A 96 11.60 -1.96 -6.00
C MET A 96 12.45 -2.97 -6.79
N ALA A 97 11.82 -3.82 -7.60
CA ALA A 97 12.48 -4.93 -8.30
C ALA A 97 13.63 -4.50 -9.24
N PRO A 98 13.48 -3.53 -10.17
CA PRO A 98 14.56 -3.16 -11.09
C PRO A 98 15.69 -2.38 -10.44
N PHE A 99 15.45 -1.76 -9.28
CA PHE A 99 16.44 -0.95 -8.55
C PHE A 99 17.04 -1.69 -7.34
N SER A 100 16.65 -2.96 -7.12
CA SER A 100 17.11 -3.78 -5.98
C SER A 100 16.93 -3.07 -4.62
N LEU A 101 15.81 -2.35 -4.47
CA LEU A 101 15.51 -1.64 -3.22
C LEU A 101 15.13 -2.59 -2.08
N ASP A 102 14.87 -3.85 -2.42
CA ASP A 102 14.69 -5.01 -1.55
C ASP A 102 16.04 -5.61 -1.06
N SER A 103 17.19 -5.04 -1.41
CA SER A 103 18.51 -5.54 -0.98
C SER A 103 18.75 -5.56 0.54
N SER A 104 18.02 -4.74 1.29
CA SER A 104 18.07 -4.72 2.76
C SER A 104 16.77 -4.21 3.36
N VAL A 105 16.50 -4.57 4.61
CA VAL A 105 15.33 -4.07 5.35
C VAL A 105 15.33 -2.53 5.43
N GLY A 106 16.50 -1.91 5.61
CA GLY A 106 16.63 -0.45 5.68
C GLY A 106 16.26 0.23 4.36
N MET A 107 16.76 -0.28 3.23
CA MET A 107 16.44 0.28 1.90
C MET A 107 14.97 0.06 1.53
N ALA A 108 14.44 -1.13 1.81
CA ALA A 108 13.02 -1.44 1.57
C ALA A 108 12.11 -0.54 2.41
N SER A 109 12.46 -0.32 3.68
CA SER A 109 11.72 0.59 4.56
C SER A 109 11.76 2.04 4.07
N LEU A 110 12.92 2.52 3.60
CA LEU A 110 13.04 3.87 3.04
C LEU A 110 12.20 4.02 1.76
N ALA A 111 12.28 3.06 0.84
CA ALA A 111 11.50 3.04 -0.39
C ALA A 111 9.99 3.01 -0.09
N GLY A 112 9.57 2.12 0.81
CA GLY A 112 8.18 2.01 1.26
C GLY A 112 7.68 3.29 1.93
N GLY A 113 8.44 3.87 2.85
CA GLY A 113 8.07 5.11 3.55
C GLY A 113 7.90 6.29 2.59
N LEU A 114 8.87 6.51 1.69
CA LEU A 114 8.79 7.57 0.67
C LEU A 114 7.64 7.33 -0.31
N PHE A 115 7.43 6.07 -0.70
CA PHE A 115 6.29 5.70 -1.52
C PHE A 115 4.96 5.98 -0.82
N GLY A 116 4.84 5.67 0.47
CA GLY A 116 3.68 6.02 1.28
C GLY A 116 3.39 7.52 1.29
N VAL A 117 4.43 8.35 1.43
CA VAL A 117 4.29 9.82 1.29
C VAL A 117 3.78 10.20 -0.11
N ALA A 118 4.32 9.60 -1.17
CA ALA A 118 3.85 9.86 -2.52
C ALA A 118 2.38 9.46 -2.71
N VAL A 119 1.96 8.30 -2.18
CA VAL A 119 0.56 7.84 -2.22
C VAL A 119 -0.35 8.80 -1.45
N TYR A 120 0.07 9.31 -0.28
CA TYR A 120 -0.68 10.33 0.45
C TYR A 120 -0.92 11.60 -0.39
N LEU A 121 0.12 12.08 -1.06
CA LEU A 121 0.02 13.24 -1.94
C LEU A 121 -0.90 12.97 -3.13
N VAL A 122 -0.77 11.80 -3.77
CA VAL A 122 -1.64 11.40 -4.88
C VAL A 122 -3.09 11.29 -4.42
N ASN A 123 -3.37 10.61 -3.31
CA ASN A 123 -4.74 10.36 -2.85
C ASN A 123 -5.43 11.62 -2.32
N LEU A 124 -4.73 12.47 -1.57
CA LEU A 124 -5.38 13.59 -0.88
C LEU A 124 -5.15 14.96 -1.54
N TYR A 125 -4.24 15.05 -2.51
CA TYR A 125 -4.03 16.28 -3.30
C TYR A 125 -4.29 16.02 -4.78
N GLY A 126 -3.76 14.94 -5.35
CA GLY A 126 -3.99 14.60 -6.76
C GLY A 126 -5.45 14.26 -7.07
N MET A 127 -6.01 13.28 -6.35
CA MET A 127 -7.38 12.80 -6.60
C MET A 127 -8.43 13.86 -6.26
N THR A 128 -8.12 14.89 -5.48
CA THR A 128 -9.08 15.96 -5.16
C THR A 128 -9.53 16.77 -6.38
N ALA A 129 -8.80 16.71 -7.50
CA ALA A 129 -9.26 17.24 -8.78
C ALA A 129 -10.52 16.52 -9.30
N PHE A 130 -10.70 15.24 -8.97
CA PHE A 130 -11.82 14.40 -9.41
C PHE A 130 -12.82 14.13 -8.27
N PHE A 131 -12.32 14.01 -7.04
CA PHE A 131 -13.05 13.65 -5.84
C PHE A 131 -12.77 14.67 -4.72
N PRO A 132 -13.38 15.88 -4.78
CA PRO A 132 -12.98 17.01 -3.94
C PRO A 132 -13.10 16.79 -2.43
N TRP A 133 -13.97 15.88 -1.99
CA TRP A 133 -14.21 15.59 -0.57
C TRP A 133 -12.96 15.02 0.13
N PHE A 134 -12.02 14.40 -0.58
CA PHE A 134 -10.76 13.95 0.02
C PHE A 134 -9.92 15.07 0.63
N ALA A 135 -10.21 16.34 0.33
CA ALA A 135 -9.58 17.46 1.01
C ALA A 135 -9.84 17.46 2.54
N GLU A 136 -10.98 16.92 2.97
CA GLU A 136 -11.35 16.81 4.40
C GLU A 136 -10.55 15.74 5.14
N ALA A 137 -10.05 14.73 4.44
CA ALA A 137 -9.21 13.68 5.02
C ALA A 137 -7.73 14.11 5.16
N ARG A 138 -7.37 15.33 4.76
CA ARG A 138 -5.99 15.81 4.92
C ARG A 138 -5.67 16.00 6.40
N GLY A 139 -4.60 15.37 6.84
CA GLY A 139 -4.18 15.46 8.23
C GLY A 139 -3.02 14.54 8.55
N TRP A 140 -2.46 14.75 9.74
CA TRP A 140 -1.33 13.98 10.23
C TRP A 140 -1.67 12.50 10.43
N VAL A 141 -2.92 12.16 10.79
CA VAL A 141 -3.37 10.75 10.93
C VAL A 141 -3.25 10.03 9.59
N SER A 142 -3.93 10.51 8.56
CA SER A 142 -3.90 9.87 7.25
C SER A 142 -2.49 9.89 6.65
N PHE A 143 -1.68 10.92 6.92
CA PHE A 143 -0.26 10.95 6.54
C PHE A 143 0.53 9.78 7.15
N ILE A 144 0.42 9.57 8.47
CA ILE A 144 1.08 8.45 9.15
C ILE A 144 0.57 7.10 8.63
N CYS A 145 -0.74 6.95 8.47
CA CYS A 145 -1.32 5.70 7.96
C CYS A 145 -0.77 5.35 6.57
N HIS A 146 -0.57 6.34 5.68
CA HIS A 146 0.02 6.11 4.36
C HIS A 146 1.51 5.72 4.43
N ILE A 147 2.28 6.31 5.36
CA ILE A 147 3.67 5.87 5.61
C ILE A 147 3.68 4.42 6.08
N VAL A 148 2.83 4.07 7.05
CA VAL A 148 2.74 2.69 7.56
C VAL A 148 2.31 1.72 6.46
N PHE A 149 1.34 2.10 5.61
CA PHE A 149 0.98 1.32 4.43
C PHE A 149 2.19 1.03 3.54
N GLY A 150 2.97 2.06 3.20
CA GLY A 150 4.15 1.91 2.36
C GLY A 150 5.22 1.01 3.00
N LEU A 151 5.46 1.15 4.31
CA LEU A 151 6.38 0.31 5.07
C LEU A 151 5.95 -1.17 5.06
N VAL A 152 4.67 -1.44 5.35
CA VAL A 152 4.12 -2.81 5.39
C VAL A 152 4.13 -3.43 3.99
N ALA A 153 3.78 -2.67 2.95
CA ALA A 153 3.82 -3.16 1.57
C ALA A 153 5.25 -3.54 1.15
N ALA A 154 6.25 -2.71 1.47
CA ALA A 154 7.65 -2.99 1.17
C ALA A 154 8.21 -4.19 1.95
N ASP A 155 7.91 -4.28 3.26
CA ASP A 155 8.36 -5.41 4.11
C ASP A 155 7.73 -6.73 3.65
N MET A 156 6.44 -6.74 3.32
CA MET A 156 5.77 -7.92 2.80
C MET A 156 6.33 -8.37 1.46
N TYR A 157 6.59 -7.42 0.55
CA TYR A 157 7.22 -7.70 -0.74
C TYR A 157 8.59 -8.35 -0.56
N LEU A 158 9.46 -7.73 0.27
CA LEU A 158 10.78 -8.24 0.61
C LEU A 158 10.76 -9.66 1.17
N ARG A 159 9.88 -9.93 2.14
CA ARG A 159 9.80 -11.25 2.81
C ARG A 159 9.33 -12.35 1.87
N LEU A 160 8.36 -12.05 1.02
CA LEU A 160 7.80 -13.02 0.08
C LEU A 160 8.79 -13.33 -1.04
N GLU A 161 9.46 -12.32 -1.61
CA GLU A 161 10.49 -12.54 -2.64
C GLU A 161 11.65 -13.38 -2.09
N ARG A 162 12.11 -13.09 -0.87
CA ARG A 162 13.17 -13.89 -0.21
C ARG A 162 12.74 -15.35 0.00
N LYS A 163 11.49 -15.58 0.45
CA LYS A 163 10.97 -16.92 0.67
C LYS A 163 10.86 -17.72 -0.64
N GLU A 164 10.44 -17.08 -1.73
CA GLU A 164 10.39 -17.74 -3.04
C GLU A 164 11.80 -18.09 -3.56
N ALA A 165 12.78 -17.22 -3.35
CA ALA A 165 14.18 -17.50 -3.70
C ALA A 165 14.77 -18.69 -2.91
N GLU A 166 14.51 -18.77 -1.60
CA GLU A 166 14.94 -19.89 -0.75
C GLU A 166 14.28 -21.23 -1.16
N ALA A 167 13.00 -21.20 -1.52
CA ALA A 167 12.26 -22.38 -2.01
C ALA A 167 12.79 -22.88 -3.37
N GLY A 168 13.10 -21.97 -4.30
CA GLY A 168 13.64 -22.30 -5.62
C GLY A 168 15.06 -22.90 -5.55
N GLY A 169 15.91 -22.40 -4.64
CA GLY A 169 17.26 -22.92 -4.44
C GLY A 169 17.29 -24.34 -3.86
N THR A 170 16.35 -24.68 -2.99
CA THR A 170 16.25 -26.02 -2.39
C THR A 170 15.83 -27.07 -3.42
N GLY A 171 14.92 -26.73 -4.34
CA GLY A 171 14.48 -27.66 -5.40
C GLY A 171 15.53 -27.97 -6.47
N ALA A 172 16.45 -27.03 -6.73
CA ALA A 172 17.53 -27.21 -7.71
C ALA A 172 18.72 -28.05 -7.17
N ALA A 173 18.88 -28.15 -5.85
CA ALA A 173 19.96 -28.93 -5.24
C ALA A 173 19.63 -30.43 -5.09
N THR A 174 18.38 -30.83 -5.36
CA THR A 174 17.88 -32.21 -5.17
C THR A 174 17.45 -32.90 -6.47
N GLY A 175 17.74 -32.33 -7.63
CA GLY A 175 17.45 -32.90 -8.96
C GLY A 175 18.71 -33.13 -9.78
#